data_AF-A0A932JCI6-F1
#
_entry.id   AF-A0A932JCI6-F1
#
_cell.length_a   1.000
_cell.length_b   1.000
_cell.length_c   1.000
_cell.angle_alpha   90.00
_cell.angle_beta   90.00
_cell.angle_gamma   90.00
#
_symmetry.space_group_name_H-M   'P 1'
#
loop_
_entity.id
_entity.type
_entity.pdbx_description
1 polymer ?
#
loop_
_entity_poly.entity_id
_entity_poly.type
_entity_poly.pdbx_seq_one_letter_code
_entity_poly.pdbx_strand_id
1 'polypeptide(L)'
;MSEHVIAWITAYHDGELYGARLFQVETHLRDCSACRAELEALKALSGLLQKNPAMPARTTPERFVAQVRLRTRPHPAQRRTRQAGWLIVPLSLLGIWAFLQAVLLLSRLVLMALPLSGGLLGAQTEWFPGQRTAQLFVLDTAFTAVLAALLWGWLAGWWAAHSKHNRSADETAG
;
A
#
# COMPACT_ATOMS: atom_id res chain seq x y z
N MET A 1 43.78 28.65 -30.82
CA MET A 1 42.65 27.70 -30.98
C MET A 1 41.53 28.19 -30.08
N SER A 2 40.68 29.07 -30.59
CA SER A 2 39.57 29.66 -29.84
C SER A 2 38.50 28.60 -29.63
N GLU A 3 38.44 28.05 -28.43
CA GLU A 3 37.38 27.13 -28.01
C GLU A 3 36.04 27.88 -28.11
N HIS A 4 35.18 27.43 -29.03
CA HIS A 4 33.87 28.03 -29.22
C HIS A 4 32.96 27.70 -28.03
N VAL A 5 32.22 28.69 -27.51
CA VAL A 5 31.28 28.52 -26.39
C VAL A 5 29.92 27.93 -26.81
N ILE A 6 29.87 27.15 -27.90
CA ILE A 6 28.62 26.59 -28.47
C ILE A 6 27.81 25.84 -27.41
N ALA A 7 28.49 25.11 -26.51
CA ALA A 7 27.84 24.38 -25.42
C ALA A 7 27.04 25.27 -24.45
N TRP A 8 27.33 26.56 -24.37
CA TRP A 8 26.69 27.50 -23.45
C TRP A 8 25.71 28.45 -24.15
N ILE A 9 25.66 28.47 -25.48
CA ILE A 9 24.77 29.37 -26.25
C ILE A 9 23.30 29.04 -25.98
N THR A 10 22.93 27.77 -25.83
CA THR A 10 21.54 27.37 -25.50
C THR A 10 21.14 27.84 -24.10
N ALA A 11 21.98 27.57 -23.09
CA ALA A 11 21.74 28.05 -21.72
C ALA A 11 21.70 29.58 -21.63
N TYR A 12 22.50 30.27 -22.46
CA TYR A 12 22.44 31.73 -22.61
C TYR A 12 21.10 32.19 -23.20
N HIS A 13 20.63 31.55 -24.28
CA HIS A 13 19.33 31.84 -24.90
C HIS A 13 18.16 31.64 -23.93
N ASP A 14 18.23 30.62 -23.08
CA ASP A 14 17.19 30.29 -22.10
C ASP A 14 17.28 31.13 -20.80
N GLY A 15 18.31 31.97 -20.67
CA GLY A 15 18.51 32.86 -19.51
C GLY A 15 19.02 32.15 -18.25
N GLU A 16 19.61 30.97 -18.40
CA GLU A 16 20.09 30.11 -17.30
C GLU A 16 21.55 30.38 -16.87
N LEU A 17 22.27 31.26 -17.59
CA LEU A 17 23.65 31.62 -17.26
C LEU A 17 23.73 32.82 -16.31
N TYR A 18 24.62 32.71 -15.32
CA TYR A 18 24.86 33.78 -14.33
C TYR A 18 26.36 33.96 -14.05
N GLY A 19 26.70 35.12 -13.48
CA GLY A 19 28.05 35.43 -12.99
C GLY A 19 29.14 35.36 -14.06
N ALA A 20 30.27 34.72 -13.73
CA ALA A 20 31.45 34.66 -14.59
C ALA A 20 31.19 34.01 -15.96
N ARG A 21 30.28 33.02 -16.03
CA ARG A 21 29.95 32.32 -17.28
C ARG A 21 29.16 33.22 -18.23
N LEU A 22 28.23 34.02 -17.71
CA LEU A 22 27.49 34.99 -18.51
C LEU A 22 28.45 36.01 -19.15
N PHE A 23 29.35 36.58 -18.34
CA PHE A 23 30.35 37.53 -18.81
C PHE A 23 31.29 36.95 -19.88
N GLN A 24 31.71 35.69 -19.72
CA GLN A 24 32.55 34.99 -20.69
C GLN A 24 31.83 34.81 -22.04
N VAL A 25 30.57 34.38 -22.02
CA VAL A 25 29.77 34.22 -23.25
C VAL A 25 29.52 35.57 -23.92
N GLU A 26 29.14 36.61 -23.16
CA GLU A 26 28.93 37.95 -23.71
C GLU A 26 30.19 38.53 -24.36
N THR A 27 31.35 38.34 -23.72
CA THR A 27 32.64 38.76 -24.26
C THR A 27 32.93 38.02 -25.55
N HIS A 28 32.77 36.69 -25.56
CA HIS A 28 33.01 35.87 -26.75
C HIS A 28 32.05 36.20 -27.91
N LEU A 29 30.79 36.54 -27.63
CA LEU A 29 29.81 36.93 -28.64
C LEU A 29 30.16 38.25 -29.34
N ARG A 30 30.93 39.15 -28.69
CA ARG A 30 31.41 40.38 -29.34
C ARG A 30 32.45 40.08 -30.41
N ASP A 31 33.32 39.11 -30.15
CA ASP A 31 34.50 38.83 -30.98
C ASP A 31 34.26 37.70 -32.00
N CYS A 32 33.36 36.76 -31.72
CA CYS A 32 33.11 35.61 -32.59
C CYS A 32 31.84 35.77 -33.44
N SER A 33 31.99 35.82 -34.77
CA SER A 33 30.85 35.84 -35.69
C SER A 33 30.11 34.50 -35.77
N ALA A 34 30.83 33.37 -35.67
CA ALA A 34 30.23 32.03 -35.72
C ALA A 34 29.25 31.79 -34.54
N CYS A 35 29.63 32.15 -33.32
CA CYS A 35 28.76 32.04 -32.15
C CYS A 35 27.55 32.98 -32.21
N ARG A 36 27.68 34.15 -32.84
CA ARG A 36 26.53 35.04 -33.11
C ARG A 36 25.56 34.43 -34.11
N ALA A 37 26.07 33.85 -35.19
CA ALA A 37 25.24 33.18 -36.19
C ALA A 37 24.43 32.03 -35.57
N GLU A 38 25.04 31.25 -34.68
CA GLU A 38 24.37 30.16 -33.95
C GLU A 38 23.24 30.69 -33.04
N LEU A 39 23.52 31.76 -32.28
CA LEU A 39 22.52 32.39 -31.42
C LEU A 39 21.32 32.93 -32.23
N GLU A 40 21.57 33.54 -33.38
CA GLU A 40 20.51 34.02 -34.27
C GLU A 40 19.70 32.86 -34.88
N ALA A 41 20.34 31.74 -35.21
CA ALA A 41 19.64 30.54 -35.67
C ALA A 41 18.68 29.98 -34.60
N LEU A 42 19.11 29.93 -33.34
CA LEU A 42 18.25 29.52 -32.21
C LEU A 42 17.05 30.46 -32.01
N LYS A 43 17.29 31.78 -32.05
CA LYS A 43 16.22 32.78 -31.96
C LYS A 43 15.22 32.65 -33.09
N ALA A 44 15.70 32.44 -34.32
CA ALA A 44 14.84 32.23 -35.48
C ALA A 44 13.97 30.98 -35.34
N LEU A 45 14.56 29.86 -34.88
CA LEU A 45 13.83 28.61 -34.61
C LEU A 45 12.77 28.80 -33.52
N SER A 46 13.12 29.42 -32.39
CA SER A 46 12.19 29.74 -31.31
C SER A 46 11.03 30.60 -31.81
N GLY A 47 11.33 31.62 -32.63
CA GLY A 47 10.33 32.46 -33.27
C GLY A 47 9.39 31.68 -34.22
N LEU A 48 9.90 30.71 -34.98
CA LEU A 48 9.07 29.85 -35.82
C LEU A 48 8.16 28.94 -34.99
N LEU A 49 8.66 28.37 -33.89
CA LEU A 49 7.86 27.54 -32.98
C LEU A 49 6.75 28.34 -32.29
N GLN A 50 7.04 29.57 -31.87
CA GLN A 50 6.03 30.47 -31.27
C GLN A 50 4.94 30.87 -32.27
N LYS A 51 5.28 31.02 -33.56
CA LYS A 51 4.33 31.37 -34.63
C LYS A 51 3.39 30.23 -35.02
N ASN A 52 3.65 29.00 -34.58
CA ASN A 52 2.80 27.86 -34.85
C ASN A 52 2.11 27.35 -33.57
N PRO A 53 1.12 28.07 -33.01
CA PRO A 53 0.32 27.56 -31.93
C PRO A 53 -0.71 26.57 -32.49
N ALA A 54 -0.26 25.43 -33.00
CA ALA A 54 -1.11 24.25 -33.25
C ALA A 54 -1.48 23.54 -31.93
N MET A 55 -1.44 24.25 -30.81
CA MET A 55 -1.87 23.72 -29.52
C MET A 55 -3.40 23.74 -29.53
N PRO A 56 -4.08 22.58 -29.48
CA PRO A 56 -5.52 22.57 -29.28
C PRO A 56 -5.83 23.36 -28.00
N ALA A 57 -6.93 24.13 -28.03
CA ALA A 57 -7.35 24.99 -26.94
C ALA A 57 -7.16 24.26 -25.60
N ARG A 58 -6.42 24.88 -24.68
CA ARG A 58 -6.06 24.31 -23.38
C ARG A 58 -7.30 23.64 -22.80
N THR A 59 -7.19 22.33 -22.52
CA THR A 59 -8.29 21.58 -21.93
C THR A 59 -8.67 22.28 -20.64
N THR A 60 -9.96 22.55 -20.44
CA THR A 60 -10.39 23.24 -19.22
C THR A 60 -10.02 22.39 -18.00
N PRO A 61 -9.66 23.01 -16.86
CA PRO A 61 -9.28 22.28 -15.65
C PRO A 61 -10.32 21.22 -15.27
N GLU A 62 -11.60 21.50 -15.48
CA GLU A 62 -12.71 20.60 -15.16
C GLU A 62 -12.70 19.36 -16.07
N ARG A 63 -12.44 19.53 -17.38
CA ARG A 63 -12.31 18.40 -18.31
C ARG A 63 -11.10 17.55 -18.00
N PHE A 64 -9.99 18.17 -17.62
CA PHE A 64 -8.79 17.45 -17.20
C PHE A 64 -9.07 16.63 -15.93
N VAL A 65 -9.64 17.25 -14.89
CA VAL A 65 -10.01 16.57 -13.64
C VAL A 65 -10.99 15.44 -13.91
N ALA A 66 -11.98 15.64 -14.80
CA ALA A 66 -12.93 14.60 -15.18
C ALA A 66 -12.23 13.41 -15.87
N GLN A 67 -11.30 13.65 -16.79
CA GLN A 67 -10.53 12.61 -17.46
C GLN A 67 -9.62 11.85 -16.50
N VAL A 68 -8.95 12.56 -15.59
CA VAL A 68 -8.11 11.93 -14.55
C VAL A 68 -8.99 11.06 -13.66
N ARG A 69 -10.11 11.58 -13.15
CA ARG A 69 -11.05 10.82 -12.30
C ARG A 69 -11.57 9.57 -12.98
N LEU A 70 -11.84 9.61 -14.28
CA LEU A 70 -12.26 8.44 -15.05
C LEU A 70 -11.16 7.37 -15.14
N ARG A 71 -9.90 7.80 -15.32
CA ARG A 71 -8.74 6.89 -15.38
C ARG A 71 -8.33 6.33 -14.03
N THR A 72 -8.55 7.09 -12.95
CA THR A 72 -8.19 6.67 -11.58
C THR A 72 -9.32 6.00 -10.82
N ARG A 73 -10.47 5.69 -11.44
CA ARG A 73 -11.55 4.95 -10.77
C ARG A 73 -11.01 3.62 -10.23
N PRO A 74 -10.95 3.42 -8.90
CA PRO A 74 -10.50 2.16 -8.33
C PRO A 74 -11.48 1.06 -8.73
N HIS A 75 -10.95 -0.07 -9.16
CA HIS A 75 -11.76 -1.16 -9.69
C HIS A 75 -12.64 -1.76 -8.57
N PRO A 76 -14.00 -1.72 -8.68
CA PRO A 76 -14.88 -2.15 -7.59
C PRO A 76 -14.73 -3.65 -7.25
N ALA A 77 -14.30 -4.46 -8.23
CA ALA A 77 -14.03 -5.89 -8.03
C ALA A 77 -12.87 -6.15 -7.04
N GLN A 78 -11.87 -5.28 -7.00
CA GLN A 78 -10.73 -5.41 -6.07
C GLN A 78 -11.12 -5.04 -4.63
N ARG A 79 -12.09 -4.13 -4.46
CA ARG A 79 -12.59 -3.73 -3.14
C ARG A 79 -13.46 -4.83 -2.53
N ARG A 80 -14.28 -5.50 -3.35
CA ARG A 80 -15.15 -6.60 -2.92
C ARG A 80 -14.37 -7.85 -2.52
N THR A 81 -13.33 -8.21 -3.28
CA THR A 81 -12.45 -9.34 -2.96
C THR A 81 -11.62 -9.11 -1.71
N ARG A 82 -11.11 -7.89 -1.50
CA ARG A 82 -10.41 -7.53 -0.25
C ARG A 82 -11.34 -7.55 0.96
N GLN A 83 -12.57 -7.07 0.83
CA GLN A 83 -13.56 -7.12 1.92
C GLN A 83 -13.97 -8.55 2.25
N ALA A 84 -14.22 -9.40 1.24
CA ALA A 84 -14.53 -10.81 1.45
C ALA A 84 -13.35 -11.56 2.09
N GLY A 85 -12.11 -11.33 1.62
CA GLY A 85 -10.91 -11.91 2.21
C GLY A 85 -10.71 -11.51 3.66
N TRP A 86 -11.05 -10.27 4.02
CA TRP A 86 -10.96 -9.79 5.40
C TRP A 86 -11.98 -10.47 6.33
N LEU A 87 -13.19 -10.77 5.84
CA LEU A 87 -14.25 -11.44 6.61
C LEU A 87 -14.02 -12.95 6.80
N ILE A 88 -13.32 -13.58 5.85
CA ILE A 88 -13.06 -15.04 5.89
C ILE A 88 -12.02 -15.40 6.96
N VAL A 89 -11.08 -14.50 7.28
CA VAL A 89 -10.03 -14.72 8.30
C VAL A 89 -10.60 -15.01 9.71
N PRO A 90 -11.47 -14.17 10.30
CA PRO A 90 -12.02 -14.49 11.62
C PRO A 90 -12.95 -15.71 11.58
N LEU A 91 -13.68 -15.90 10.49
CA LEU A 91 -14.63 -17.01 10.36
C LEU A 91 -13.91 -18.36 10.28
N SER A 92 -12.81 -18.45 9.52
CA SER A 92 -12.00 -19.67 9.45
C SER A 92 -11.30 -19.95 10.78
N LEU A 93 -10.81 -18.92 11.46
CA LEU A 93 -10.18 -19.06 12.78
C LEU A 93 -11.17 -19.60 13.83
N LEU A 94 -12.40 -19.10 13.85
CA LEU A 94 -13.47 -19.62 14.71
C LEU A 94 -13.85 -21.07 14.34
N GLY A 95 -13.94 -21.39 13.05
CA GLY A 95 -14.25 -22.74 12.59
C GLY A 95 -13.20 -23.77 13.01
N ILE A 96 -11.91 -23.44 12.83
CA ILE A 96 -10.79 -24.29 13.27
C ILE A 96 -10.83 -24.49 14.79
N TRP A 97 -11.06 -23.43 15.55
CA TRP A 97 -11.17 -23.52 17.00
C TRP A 97 -12.32 -24.41 17.46
N ALA A 98 -13.53 -24.20 16.93
CA ALA A 98 -14.71 -24.99 17.27
C ALA A 98 -14.49 -26.49 16.97
N PHE A 99 -13.82 -26.80 15.86
CA PHE A 99 -13.48 -28.18 15.51
C PHE A 99 -12.49 -28.80 16.51
N LEU A 100 -11.40 -28.10 16.86
CA LEU A 100 -10.45 -28.57 17.88
C LEU A 100 -11.13 -28.80 19.23
N GLN A 101 -12.02 -27.90 19.64
CA GLN A 101 -12.81 -28.00 20.86
C GLN A 101 -13.70 -29.25 20.86
N ALA A 102 -14.43 -29.50 19.77
CA ALA A 102 -15.27 -30.67 19.64
C ALA A 102 -14.48 -31.99 19.77
N VAL A 103 -13.31 -32.07 19.12
CA VAL A 103 -12.42 -33.24 19.20
C VAL A 103 -11.89 -33.45 20.62
N LEU A 104 -11.48 -32.38 21.31
CA LEU A 104 -11.01 -32.46 22.70
C LEU A 104 -12.14 -32.87 23.65
N LEU A 105 -13.36 -32.36 23.48
CA LEU A 105 -14.52 -32.74 24.28
C LEU A 105 -14.89 -34.21 24.08
N LEU A 106 -14.92 -34.69 22.83
CA LEU A 106 -15.14 -36.10 22.50
C LEU A 106 -14.06 -36.99 23.12
N SER A 107 -12.78 -36.62 22.99
CA SER A 107 -11.67 -37.37 23.60
C SER A 107 -11.78 -37.42 25.13
N ARG A 108 -12.10 -36.29 25.78
CA ARG A 108 -12.36 -36.21 27.22
C ARG A 108 -13.52 -37.12 27.63
N LEU A 109 -14.63 -37.09 26.88
CA LEU A 109 -15.81 -37.92 27.16
C LEU A 109 -15.49 -39.41 27.07
N VAL A 110 -14.76 -39.83 26.03
CA VAL A 110 -14.31 -41.22 25.84
C VAL A 110 -13.41 -41.66 26.98
N LEU A 111 -12.41 -40.84 27.35
CA LEU A 111 -11.50 -41.13 28.46
C LEU A 111 -12.24 -41.22 29.80
N MET A 112 -13.31 -40.45 29.99
CA MET A 112 -14.11 -40.46 31.22
C MET A 112 -15.11 -41.62 31.27
N ALA A 113 -15.62 -42.09 30.12
CA ALA A 113 -16.56 -43.20 30.02
C ALA A 113 -15.89 -44.59 30.05
N LEU A 114 -14.65 -44.71 29.57
CA LEU A 114 -13.86 -45.96 29.60
C LEU A 114 -13.73 -46.63 30.98
N PRO A 115 -13.48 -45.91 32.09
CA PRO A 115 -13.40 -46.53 33.42
C PRO A 115 -14.76 -46.99 33.97
N LEU A 116 -15.87 -46.44 33.48
CA LEU A 116 -17.23 -46.80 33.88
C LEU A 116 -17.74 -48.09 33.20
N SER A 117 -17.19 -48.46 32.04
CA SER A 117 -17.64 -49.65 31.29
C SER A 117 -17.01 -50.96 31.76
N GLY A 118 -16.20 -50.94 32.84
CA GLY A 118 -15.51 -52.13 33.35
C GLY A 118 -14.46 -52.61 32.36
N GLY A 119 -13.26 -52.01 32.42
CA GLY A 119 -12.17 -52.31 31.48
C GLY A 119 -11.94 -53.82 31.30
N LEU A 120 -12.03 -54.29 30.06
CA LEU A 120 -11.81 -55.69 29.64
C LEU A 120 -10.36 -56.19 29.87
N LEU A 121 -9.48 -55.33 30.38
CA LEU A 121 -8.11 -55.64 30.77
C LEU A 121 -7.96 -55.16 32.21
N GLY A 122 -7.98 -56.12 33.15
CA GLY A 122 -7.78 -55.90 34.59
C GLY A 122 -6.37 -55.42 34.90
N ALA A 123 -6.06 -54.19 34.54
CA ALA A 123 -4.83 -53.51 34.93
C ALA A 123 -5.18 -52.39 35.92
N GLN A 124 -4.64 -52.52 37.11
CA GLN A 124 -4.52 -51.50 38.13
C GLN A 124 -4.05 -50.17 37.51
N THR A 125 -4.95 -49.24 37.20
CA THR A 125 -4.58 -47.90 36.71
C THR A 125 -4.72 -46.86 37.81
N GLU A 126 -3.81 -46.88 38.77
CA GLU A 126 -3.54 -45.73 39.66
C GLU A 126 -2.64 -44.65 38.99
N TRP A 127 -2.47 -44.65 37.67
CA TRP A 127 -1.46 -43.81 36.99
C TRP A 127 -1.94 -42.39 36.60
N PHE A 128 -2.45 -41.59 37.54
CA PHE A 128 -2.71 -40.14 37.38
C PHE A 128 -3.86 -39.70 36.43
N PRO A 129 -5.13 -39.98 36.74
CA PRO A 129 -6.25 -39.35 36.02
C PRO A 129 -6.37 -37.84 36.30
N GLY A 130 -6.01 -37.38 37.51
CA GLY A 130 -6.16 -35.96 37.89
C GLY A 130 -5.19 -35.01 37.20
N GLN A 131 -3.93 -35.40 37.02
CA GLN A 131 -2.89 -34.50 36.51
C GLN A 131 -2.99 -34.30 34.99
N ARG A 132 -3.31 -35.36 34.22
CA ARG A 132 -3.53 -35.25 32.77
C ARG A 132 -4.83 -34.50 32.43
N THR A 133 -5.90 -34.71 33.19
CA THR A 133 -7.15 -33.95 32.98
C THR A 133 -6.96 -32.48 33.33
N ALA A 134 -6.28 -32.15 34.43
CA ALA A 134 -5.93 -30.78 34.79
C ALA A 134 -5.05 -30.09 33.72
N GLN A 135 -4.05 -30.78 33.18
CA GLN A 135 -3.22 -30.26 32.08
C GLN A 135 -4.03 -29.96 30.81
N LEU A 136 -4.98 -30.84 30.46
CA LEU A 136 -5.87 -30.60 29.32
C LEU A 136 -6.81 -29.42 29.54
N PHE A 137 -7.23 -29.13 30.78
CA PHE A 137 -8.01 -27.93 31.10
C PHE A 137 -7.17 -26.65 30.99
N VAL A 138 -5.93 -26.66 31.46
CA VAL A 138 -5.02 -25.49 31.38
C VAL A 138 -4.65 -25.16 29.93
N LEU A 139 -4.38 -26.18 29.11
CA LEU A 139 -4.08 -25.97 27.69
C LEU A 139 -5.29 -25.37 26.95
N ASP A 140 -6.50 -25.78 27.33
CA ASP A 140 -7.74 -25.33 26.72
C ASP A 140 -8.10 -23.88 27.10
N THR A 141 -7.94 -23.52 28.37
CA THR A 141 -8.10 -22.12 28.82
C THR A 141 -7.03 -21.21 28.22
N ALA A 142 -5.79 -21.70 28.06
CA ALA A 142 -4.75 -20.96 27.37
C ALA A 142 -5.09 -20.74 25.89
N PHE A 143 -5.58 -21.77 25.19
CA PHE A 143 -5.93 -21.67 23.77
C PHE A 143 -7.09 -20.70 23.54
N THR A 144 -8.11 -20.75 24.40
CA THR A 144 -9.27 -19.84 24.32
C THR A 144 -8.87 -18.39 24.62
N ALA A 145 -7.99 -18.15 25.60
CA ALA A 145 -7.47 -16.81 25.89
C ALA A 145 -6.66 -16.23 24.72
N VAL A 146 -5.83 -17.03 24.06
CA VAL A 146 -5.05 -16.61 22.87
C VAL A 146 -5.98 -16.26 21.71
N LEU A 147 -6.99 -17.08 21.45
CA LEU A 147 -7.98 -16.81 20.39
C LEU A 147 -8.80 -15.55 20.67
N ALA A 148 -9.23 -15.35 21.91
CA ALA A 148 -9.90 -14.13 22.31
C ALA A 148 -9.00 -12.90 22.06
N ALA A 149 -7.73 -12.95 22.47
CA ALA A 149 -6.79 -11.86 22.23
C ALA A 149 -6.58 -11.57 20.72
N LEU A 150 -6.47 -12.61 19.89
CA LEU A 150 -6.34 -12.47 18.44
C LEU A 150 -7.59 -11.85 17.79
N LEU A 151 -8.78 -12.30 18.20
CA LEU A 151 -10.04 -11.75 17.69
C LEU A 151 -10.25 -10.29 18.11
N TRP A 152 -9.94 -9.96 19.37
CA TRP A 152 -10.02 -8.59 19.88
C TRP A 152 -9.00 -7.67 19.19
N GLY A 153 -7.77 -8.14 18.97
CA GLY A 153 -6.75 -7.42 18.20
C GLY A 153 -7.18 -7.17 16.74
N TRP A 154 -7.79 -8.18 16.10
CA TRP A 154 -8.34 -8.05 14.76
C TRP A 154 -9.49 -7.03 14.71
N LEU A 155 -10.42 -7.07 15.66
CA LEU A 155 -11.55 -6.14 15.76
C LEU A 155 -11.07 -4.69 15.99
N ALA A 156 -10.07 -4.50 16.86
CA ALA A 156 -9.47 -3.20 17.11
C ALA A 156 -8.78 -2.64 15.84
N GLY A 157 -8.04 -3.48 15.12
CA GLY A 157 -7.44 -3.13 13.84
C GLY A 157 -8.47 -2.75 12.77
N TRP A 158 -9.60 -3.46 12.73
CA TRP A 158 -10.72 -3.13 11.85
C TRP A 158 -11.29 -1.75 12.14
N TRP A 159 -11.57 -1.49 13.42
CA TRP A 159 -12.19 -0.24 13.85
C TRP A 159 -11.29 0.97 13.57
N ALA A 160 -9.97 0.81 13.76
CA ALA A 160 -8.97 1.82 13.39
C ALA A 160 -8.89 2.06 11.87
N ALA A 161 -9.04 1.02 11.05
CA ALA A 161 -9.02 1.15 9.59
C ALA A 161 -10.33 1.74 9.03
N HIS A 162 -11.48 1.36 9.60
CA HIS A 162 -12.80 1.81 9.14
C HIS A 162 -13.09 3.27 9.52
N SER A 163 -12.69 3.69 10.73
CA SER A 163 -12.86 5.08 11.19
C SER A 163 -12.12 6.11 10.34
N LYS A 164 -10.94 5.77 9.80
CA LYS A 164 -10.20 6.63 8.86
C LYS A 164 -10.97 6.89 7.56
N HIS A 165 -11.70 5.89 7.07
CA HIS A 165 -12.45 6.00 5.82
C HIS A 165 -13.68 6.92 5.94
N ASN A 166 -14.33 6.94 7.10
CA ASN A 166 -15.48 7.82 7.33
C ASN A 166 -15.04 9.27 7.56
N ARG A 167 -13.91 9.49 8.24
CA ARG A 167 -13.38 10.84 8.51
C ARG A 167 -12.99 11.60 7.24
N SER A 168 -12.43 10.90 6.25
CA SER A 168 -12.12 11.48 4.93
C SER A 168 -13.35 11.80 4.08
N ALA A 169 -14.50 11.19 4.36
CA ALA A 169 -15.74 11.49 3.63
C ALA A 169 -16.38 12.79 4.12
N ASP A 170 -16.36 13.04 5.43
CA ASP A 170 -16.89 14.28 6.03
C ASP A 170 -16.06 15.52 5.68
N GLU A 171 -14.72 15.42 5.62
CA GLU A 171 -13.85 16.54 5.23
C GLU A 171 -14.01 16.99 3.77
N THR A 172 -14.62 16.17 2.91
CA THR A 172 -14.89 16.52 1.50
C THR A 172 -16.30 17.07 1.28
N ALA A 173 -17.14 17.08 2.32
CA ALA A 173 -18.55 17.49 2.25
C ALA A 173 -18.84 18.84 2.96
N GLY A 174 -17.84 19.44 3.62
CA GLY A 174 -17.89 20.81 4.18
C GLY A 174 -17.03 21.77 3.38
#